data_AF-A0A1Y0CGQ7-F1
#
_entry.id   AF-A0A1Y0CGQ7-F1
#
_cell.length_a   1.000
_cell.length_b   1.000
_cell.length_c   1.000
_cell.angle_alpha   90.00
_cell.angle_beta   90.00
_cell.angle_gamma   90.00
#
_symmetry.space_group_name_H-M   'P 1'
#
loop_
_entity.id
_entity.type
_entity.pdbx_description
1 polymer ?
#
loop_
_entity_poly.entity_id
_entity_poly.type
_entity_poly.pdbx_seq_one_letter_code
_entity_poly.pdbx_strand_id
1 'polypeptide(L)'
;MPDGYWVIRINRATGEAATSQRIMDNDEAYRHRLDIETAEIATVAVPFRDQMGAQEGVDCSPSGLVVQNHGPAGESSLLSRSRF
;
A
#
# COMPACT_ATOMS: atom_id res chain seq x y z
N MET A 1 -15.37 3.27 12.26
CA MET A 1 -15.85 3.14 10.86
C MET A 1 -14.98 4.05 10.02
N PRO A 2 -14.58 3.67 8.79
CA PRO A 2 -13.79 4.53 7.92
C PRO A 2 -14.55 5.81 7.59
N ASP A 3 -13.84 6.93 7.41
CA ASP A 3 -14.39 8.26 7.12
C ASP A 3 -14.83 8.39 5.64
N GLY A 4 -15.26 7.29 5.04
CA GLY A 4 -15.61 7.12 3.64
C GLY A 4 -14.60 6.26 2.87
N TYR A 5 -14.80 6.21 1.56
CA TYR A 5 -14.07 5.38 0.61
C TYR A 5 -13.72 6.20 -0.63
N TRP A 6 -12.56 5.90 -1.19
CA TRP A 6 -12.17 6.38 -2.52
C TRP A 6 -12.17 5.22 -3.50
N VAL A 7 -12.64 5.50 -4.71
CA VAL A 7 -12.48 4.59 -5.85
C VAL A 7 -11.34 5.13 -6.70
N ILE A 8 -10.24 4.38 -6.72
CA ILE A 8 -9.09 4.63 -7.58
C ILE A 8 -9.37 3.91 -8.89
N ARG A 9 -9.27 4.62 -10.01
CA ARG A 9 -9.28 4.04 -11.35
C ARG A 9 -7.90 4.16 -11.98
N ILE A 10 -7.47 3.11 -12.66
CA ILE A 10 -6.15 3.02 -13.29
C ILE A 10 -6.38 2.58 -14.73
N ASN A 11 -6.00 3.44 -15.68
CA ASN A 11 -5.98 3.07 -17.08
C ASN A 11 -4.79 2.15 -17.34
N ARG A 12 -5.06 0.92 -17.79
CA ARG A 12 -4.03 -0.11 -18.00
C ARG A 12 -3.17 0.18 -19.23
N ALA A 13 -3.71 0.89 -20.22
CA ALA A 13 -2.99 1.23 -21.44
C ALA A 13 -2.00 2.37 -21.23
N THR A 14 -2.35 3.36 -20.41
CA THR A 14 -1.53 4.57 -20.19
C THR A 14 -0.81 4.60 -18.85
N GLY A 15 -1.26 3.81 -17.87
CA GLY A 15 -0.80 3.90 -16.49
C GLY A 15 -1.36 5.10 -15.73
N GLU A 16 -2.28 5.87 -16.32
CA GLU A 16 -2.88 7.03 -15.66
C GLU A 16 -3.82 6.59 -14.52
N ALA A 17 -3.61 7.17 -13.34
CA ALA A 17 -4.44 6.92 -12.17
C ALA A 17 -5.23 8.18 -11.79
N ALA A 18 -6.52 7.99 -11.48
CA ALA A 18 -7.39 9.06 -10.99
C ALA A 18 -8.22 8.56 -9.82
N THR A 19 -8.55 9.47 -8.90
CA THR A 19 -9.41 9.21 -7.75
C THR A 19 -10.79 9.81 -7.98
N SER A 20 -11.80 9.08 -7.51
CA SER A 20 -13.18 9.58 -7.46
C SER A 20 -13.36 10.49 -6.23
N GLN A 21 -14.50 11.18 -6.16
CA GLN A 21 -14.89 11.89 -4.94
C GLN A 21 -15.04 10.91 -3.75
N ARG A 22 -15.00 11.44 -2.53
CA ARG A 22 -15.16 10.64 -1.31
C ARG A 22 -16.60 10.15 -1.18
N ILE A 23 -16.78 8.83 -1.18
CA ILE A 23 -18.07 8.16 -1.03
C ILE A 23 -18.19 7.69 0.41
N MET A 24 -19.23 8.11 1.13
CA MET A 24 -19.36 7.80 2.57
C MET A 24 -19.84 6.37 2.83
N ASP A 25 -20.56 5.78 1.87
CA ASP A 25 -21.14 4.45 1.96
C ASP A 25 -20.26 3.38 1.29
N ASN A 26 -20.09 2.23 1.96
CA ASN A 26 -19.24 1.16 1.45
C ASN A 26 -19.85 0.45 0.23
N ASP A 27 -21.15 0.17 0.29
CA ASP A 27 -21.87 -0.54 -0.76
C ASP A 27 -22.01 0.33 -2.02
N GLU A 28 -22.17 1.64 -1.84
CA GLU A 28 -22.12 2.64 -2.92
C GLU A 28 -20.72 2.69 -3.55
N ALA A 29 -19.64 2.73 -2.76
CA ALA A 29 -18.28 2.73 -3.29
C ALA A 29 -17.97 1.43 -4.06
N TYR A 30 -18.48 0.29 -3.59
CA TYR A 30 -18.35 -0.99 -4.27
C TYR A 30 -19.12 -1.03 -5.60
N ARG A 31 -20.38 -0.56 -5.61
CA ARG A 31 -21.16 -0.48 -6.85
C ARG A 31 -20.54 0.48 -7.85
N HIS A 32 -20.06 1.63 -7.39
CA HIS A 32 -19.40 2.63 -8.24
C HIS A 32 -18.11 2.08 -8.84
N ARG A 33 -17.35 1.30 -8.08
CA ARG A 33 -16.18 0.58 -8.59
C ARG A 33 -16.54 -0.35 -9.75
N LEU A 34 -17.60 -1.15 -9.61
CA LEU A 34 -18.04 -2.11 -10.64
C LEU A 34 -18.57 -1.44 -11.90
N ASP A 35 -19.23 -0.28 -11.75
CA ASP A 35 -19.73 0.52 -12.89
C ASP A 35 -18.59 1.05 -13.78
N ILE A 36 -17.46 1.41 -13.16
CA ILE A 36 -16.28 1.95 -13.85
C ILE A 36 -15.34 0.84 -14.34
N GLU A 37 -15.37 -0.34 -13.72
CA GLU A 37 -14.45 -1.43 -14.03
C GLU A 37 -14.68 -1.96 -15.45
N THR A 38 -13.63 -1.90 -16.27
CA THR A 38 -13.64 -2.41 -17.64
C THR A 38 -12.37 -3.20 -17.90
N ALA A 39 -12.25 -3.83 -19.07
CA ALA A 39 -11.02 -4.53 -19.45
C ALA A 39 -9.79 -3.59 -19.48
N GLU A 40 -10.02 -2.31 -19.78
CA GLU A 40 -9.00 -1.27 -19.93
C GLU A 40 -8.77 -0.46 -18.66
N ILE A 41 -9.77 -0.38 -17.77
CA ILE A 41 -9.71 0.38 -16.53
C ILE A 41 -9.81 -0.58 -15.33
N ALA A 42 -8.71 -0.72 -14.59
CA ALA A 42 -8.74 -1.37 -13.28
C ALA A 42 -9.27 -0.39 -12.23
N THR A 43 -10.14 -0.86 -11.35
CA THR A 43 -10.68 -0.05 -10.24
C THR A 43 -10.38 -0.70 -8.90
N VAL A 44 -10.13 0.10 -7.86
CA VAL A 44 -9.91 -0.36 -6.50
C VAL A 44 -10.61 0.58 -5.53
N ALA A 45 -11.42 0.03 -4.63
CA ALA A 45 -12.02 0.78 -3.53
C ALA A 45 -11.10 0.72 -2.32
N VAL A 46 -10.68 1.87 -1.81
CA VAL A 46 -9.83 1.98 -0.62
C VAL A 46 -10.58 2.75 0.46
N PRO A 47 -10.61 2.26 1.72
CA PRO A 47 -11.17 3.03 2.82
C PRO A 47 -10.31 4.27 3.08
N PHE A 48 -10.94 5.44 3.11
CA PHE A 48 -10.30 6.64 3.63
C PHE A 48 -10.22 6.50 5.15
N ARG A 49 -8.99 6.52 5.67
CA ARG A 49 -8.74 6.60 7.10
C ARG A 49 -8.11 7.96 7.34
N ASP A 50 -8.81 8.82 8.07
CA ASP A 50 -8.17 10.01 8.62
C ASP A 50 -7.14 9.49 9.63
N GLN A 51 -5.86 9.53 9.25
CA GLN A 51 -4.79 9.00 10.08
C GLN A 51 -4.45 10.00 11.20
N MET A 52 -5.42 10.26 12.08
CA MET A 52 -5.18 10.81 13.42
C MET A 52 -5.65 9.79 14.45
N GLY A 53 -4.89 8.70 14.54
CA GLY A 53 -5.09 7.63 15.50
C GLY A 53 -4.02 6.55 15.34
N ALA A 54 -2.80 6.87 15.77
CA ALA A 54 -1.71 5.95 16.10
C ALA A 54 -1.36 4.85 15.06
N GLN A 55 -0.39 5.15 14.20
CA GLN A 55 0.65 4.16 13.92
C GLN A 55 1.91 4.64 14.66
N GLU A 56 2.00 4.33 15.95
CA GLU A 56 3.32 4.21 16.59
C GLU A 56 4.09 3.14 15.82
N GLY A 57 5.21 3.54 15.20
CA GLY A 57 6.27 2.62 14.81
C GLY A 57 6.24 2.02 13.41
N VAL A 58 5.90 2.80 12.36
CA VAL A 58 6.48 2.50 11.04
C VAL A 58 7.56 3.54 10.79
N ASP A 59 8.77 3.18 11.22
CA ASP A 59 9.99 3.88 10.88
C ASP A 59 10.19 3.81 9.36
N CYS A 60 9.78 4.84 8.64
CA CYS A 60 10.19 5.07 7.27
C CYS A 60 11.65 5.59 7.26
N SER A 61 12.60 4.82 7.80
CA SER A 61 14.01 5.03 7.47
C SER A 61 14.31 4.37 6.12
N PRO A 62 15.04 5.01 5.20
CA PRO A 62 15.43 4.44 3.91
C PRO A 62 16.55 3.39 4.02
N SER A 63 16.60 2.63 5.10
CA SER A 63 17.72 1.74 5.42
C SER A 63 17.31 0.27 5.42
N GLY A 64 17.59 -0.40 4.30
CA GLY A 64 17.91 -1.82 4.29
C GLY A 64 16.75 -2.77 4.01
N LEU A 65 16.52 -3.04 2.72
CA LEU A 65 15.92 -4.30 2.28
C LEU A 65 16.88 -5.44 2.68
N VAL A 66 16.75 -5.98 3.88
CA VAL A 66 17.46 -7.22 4.26
C VAL A 66 16.65 -8.39 3.71
N VAL A 67 17.07 -8.90 2.55
CA VAL A 67 16.68 -10.23 2.10
C VAL A 67 17.28 -11.23 3.09
N GLN A 68 16.48 -11.68 4.06
CA GLN A 68 16.83 -12.83 4.88
C GLN A 68 16.67 -14.10 4.03
N ASN A 69 17.73 -14.46 3.30
CA ASN A 69 17.86 -15.79 2.72
C ASN A 69 18.04 -16.79 3.86
N HIS A 70 16.99 -17.55 4.19
CA HIS A 70 17.13 -18.76 4.99
C HIS A 70 17.78 -19.86 4.13
N GLY A 71 19.11 -19.87 4.09
CA GLY A 71 19.95 -20.99 3.65
C GLY A 71 20.59 -21.68 4.87
N PRO A 72 20.80 -23.01 4.86
CA PRO A 72 21.08 -23.76 6.06
C PRO A 72 22.56 -23.70 6.45
N ALA A 73 22.79 -23.68 7.77
CA ALA A 73 23.96 -24.18 8.48
C ALA A 73 25.36 -23.73 7.99
N GLY A 74 26.00 -22.88 8.79
CA GLY A 74 27.46 -22.81 8.80
C GLY A 74 28.01 -21.45 9.16
N GLU A 75 28.67 -21.39 10.32
CA GLU A 75 29.78 -20.48 10.62
C GLU A 75 29.42 -19.05 11.04
N SER A 76 29.18 -18.92 12.35
CA SER A 76 29.51 -17.72 13.11
C SER A 76 30.95 -17.29 12.81
N SER A 77 31.11 -16.13 12.17
CA SER A 77 32.38 -15.43 12.16
C SER A 77 32.14 -13.97 12.51
N LEU A 78 32.21 -13.71 13.82
CA LEU A 78 32.34 -12.37 14.40
C LEU A 78 33.72 -11.84 14.00
N LEU A 79 33.77 -10.89 13.07
CA LEU A 79 34.98 -10.10 12.84
C LEU A 79 34.66 -8.62 12.75
N SER A 80 34.90 -7.99 13.90
CA SER A 80 35.12 -6.58 14.14
C SER A 80 35.83 -5.85 13.01
N ARG A 81 35.39 -4.62 12.75
CA ARG A 81 36.30 -3.51 12.43
C ARG A 81 35.63 -2.17 12.75
N SER A 82 35.75 -1.78 14.02
CA SER A 82 35.59 -0.39 14.46
C SER A 82 36.72 0.44 13.88
N ARG A 83 36.38 1.54 13.20
CA ARG A 83 37.30 2.65 12.90
C ARG A 83 37.44 3.50 14.16
N PHE A 84 38.65 3.69 14.65
CA PHE A 84 39.31 4.99 14.85
C PHE A 84 40.78 4.74 15.19
#